data_AF-A0AA40YBF1-F1
#
_entry.id   AF-A0AA40YBF1-F1
#
_cell.length_a   1.000
_cell.length_b   1.000
_cell.length_c   1.000
_cell.angle_alpha   90.00
_cell.angle_beta   90.00
_cell.angle_gamma   90.00
#
_symmetry.space_group_name_H-M   'P 1'
#
loop_
_entity.id
_entity.type
_entity.pdbx_description
1 polymer ?
#
loop_
_entity_poly.entity_id
_entity_poly.type
_entity_poly.pdbx_seq_one_letter_code
_entity_poly.pdbx_strand_id
1 'polypeptide(L)'
;MSDSAPEPHPAASKRVPLGAGARRWLFRPPRRHGEVDPGRSVSFLELFYDLVYVVLVGQAAHTLAEHFTWRGTATFAVVFGLIWIAWLNGTLFHQLHGREDGHTRSLIFVQMLLLSLMAVYVGHADGDDGRTLAALYAVLLALLSYQWFTVYRLDQPELRRTPRRYLIVMLVGVVVMAASAPLSADARLVVWAVFVVAWSAVECVILIFWRRAPTYEVVTEALVERFGLFIIIVLGEVVIGVVNGLTDTERGAIVTTTGLLGLAVGFGFWWNYADLVSRRLPREIGHSLATWIFVHMPLSMAVAAAGAGMVGLVEHATDDRTPAAVSWLMGGSVAVMLITTVVLLPALEDYDRHPSLYTSVQAALVTAAVAALALGWVRPAPWLLALMLLLLLFATWVFAFVRWLSGGLLINERTNS
;
A
#
# COMPACT_ATOMS: atom_id res chain seq x y z
N MET A 1 -37.09 -59.42 -15.38
CA MET A 1 -37.68 -58.07 -15.34
C MET A 1 -36.94 -57.32 -14.25
N SER A 2 -35.98 -56.47 -14.64
CA SER A 2 -35.22 -55.61 -13.74
C SER A 2 -35.99 -54.30 -13.64
N ASP A 3 -36.43 -53.99 -12.42
CA ASP A 3 -37.24 -52.82 -12.09
C ASP A 3 -36.29 -51.65 -11.79
N SER A 4 -35.91 -50.89 -12.83
CA SER A 4 -35.10 -49.69 -12.66
C SER A 4 -36.03 -48.52 -12.33
N ALA A 5 -36.06 -48.13 -11.06
CA ALA A 5 -36.72 -46.91 -10.60
C ALA A 5 -36.16 -45.68 -11.37
N PRO A 6 -37.02 -44.77 -11.85
CA PRO A 6 -36.57 -43.58 -12.57
C PRO A 6 -35.87 -42.61 -11.61
N GLU A 7 -34.69 -42.13 -11.99
CA GLU A 7 -33.98 -41.07 -11.27
C GLU A 7 -34.85 -39.80 -11.17
N PRO A 8 -34.84 -39.10 -10.01
CA PRO A 8 -35.61 -37.88 -9.86
C PRO A 8 -35.07 -36.78 -10.78
N HIS A 9 -35.92 -36.31 -11.69
CA HIS A 9 -35.62 -35.13 -12.52
C HIS A 9 -35.23 -33.93 -11.63
N PRO A 10 -34.15 -33.19 -11.95
CA PRO A 10 -33.80 -31.98 -11.22
C PRO A 10 -34.97 -30.99 -11.34
N ALA A 11 -35.53 -30.61 -10.19
CA ALA A 11 -36.63 -29.66 -10.12
C ALA A 11 -36.29 -28.40 -10.95
N ALA A 12 -37.15 -28.06 -11.91
CA ALA A 12 -36.98 -26.90 -12.76
C ALA A 12 -36.72 -25.66 -11.91
N SER A 13 -35.55 -25.04 -12.08
CA SER A 13 -35.17 -23.86 -11.29
C SER A 13 -36.22 -22.77 -11.53
N LYS A 14 -36.90 -22.34 -10.46
CA LYS A 14 -37.89 -21.27 -10.54
C LYS A 14 -37.19 -20.02 -11.07
N ARG A 15 -37.49 -19.60 -12.30
CA ARG A 15 -36.95 -18.37 -12.89
C ARG A 15 -37.34 -17.19 -12.00
N VAL A 16 -36.34 -16.47 -11.48
CA VAL A 16 -36.56 -15.26 -10.69
C VAL A 16 -37.06 -14.15 -11.64
N PRO A 17 -38.18 -13.46 -11.34
CA PRO A 17 -38.63 -12.33 -12.15
C PRO A 17 -37.54 -11.26 -12.25
N LEU A 18 -37.31 -10.71 -13.44
CA LEU A 18 -36.22 -9.75 -13.72
C LEU A 18 -36.18 -8.60 -12.71
N GLY A 19 -37.33 -7.99 -12.38
CA GLY A 19 -37.41 -6.89 -11.40
C GLY A 19 -37.00 -7.30 -9.97
N ALA A 20 -37.35 -8.51 -9.54
CA ALA A 20 -36.95 -9.04 -8.24
C ALA A 20 -35.45 -9.38 -8.21
N GLY A 21 -34.91 -9.92 -9.30
CA GLY A 21 -33.48 -10.18 -9.47
C GLY A 21 -32.66 -8.89 -9.47
N ALA A 22 -33.07 -7.89 -10.26
CA ALA A 22 -32.42 -6.59 -10.33
C ALA A 22 -32.42 -5.86 -8.98
N ARG A 23 -33.57 -5.83 -8.28
CA ARG A 23 -33.66 -5.24 -6.94
C ARG A 23 -32.77 -5.97 -5.93
N ARG A 24 -32.75 -7.31 -5.97
CA ARG A 24 -31.88 -8.11 -5.09
C ARG A 24 -30.40 -7.86 -5.38
N TRP A 25 -30.02 -7.63 -6.62
CA TRP A 25 -28.64 -7.34 -7.01
C TRP A 25 -28.24 -5.89 -6.67
N LEU A 26 -29.09 -4.91 -6.94
CA LEU A 26 -28.81 -3.47 -6.71
C LEU A 26 -28.83 -3.06 -5.24
N PHE A 27 -29.61 -3.75 -4.39
CA PHE A 27 -29.82 -3.37 -2.99
C PHE A 27 -29.39 -4.47 -2.02
N ARG A 28 -28.48 -5.34 -2.43
CA ARG A 28 -27.93 -6.35 -1.51
C ARG A 28 -27.13 -5.61 -0.42
N PRO A 29 -27.38 -5.87 0.87
CA PRO A 29 -26.58 -5.26 1.91
C PRO A 29 -25.14 -5.81 1.92
N PRO A 30 -24.17 -5.02 2.41
CA PRO A 30 -22.80 -5.48 2.64
C PRO A 30 -22.77 -6.67 3.61
N ARG A 31 -21.66 -7.41 3.61
CA ARG A 31 -21.42 -8.48 4.60
C ARG A 31 -21.29 -7.88 6.00
N ARG A 32 -21.86 -8.56 6.98
CA ARG A 32 -21.77 -8.18 8.40
C ARG A 32 -20.42 -8.60 8.97
N HIS A 33 -20.06 -8.06 10.13
CA HIS A 33 -18.94 -8.64 10.89
C HIS A 33 -19.20 -10.12 11.22
N GLY A 34 -18.20 -10.97 11.02
CA GLY A 34 -18.31 -12.42 11.15
C GLY A 34 -18.75 -13.18 9.89
N GLU A 35 -19.15 -12.51 8.82
CA GLU A 35 -19.41 -13.12 7.50
C GLU A 35 -18.18 -13.04 6.57
N VAL A 36 -16.97 -13.17 7.14
CA VAL A 36 -15.73 -13.18 6.34
C VAL A 36 -15.71 -14.44 5.46
N ASP A 37 -15.28 -14.30 4.21
CA ASP A 37 -15.14 -15.39 3.25
C ASP A 37 -13.65 -15.70 3.10
N PRO A 38 -13.13 -16.74 3.77
CA PRO A 38 -11.69 -17.03 3.78
C PRO A 38 -11.18 -17.45 2.41
N GLY A 39 -12.04 -18.06 1.59
CA GLY A 39 -11.70 -18.58 0.26
C GLY A 39 -11.87 -17.57 -0.87
N ARG A 40 -12.18 -16.30 -0.56
CA ARG A 40 -12.35 -15.30 -1.61
C ARG A 40 -11.02 -14.98 -2.29
N SER A 41 -11.07 -14.71 -3.59
CA SER A 41 -9.99 -14.12 -4.35
C SER A 41 -10.18 -12.61 -4.51
N VAL A 42 -9.12 -11.92 -4.95
CA VAL A 42 -9.19 -10.50 -5.30
C VAL A 42 -10.01 -10.33 -6.58
N SER A 43 -11.02 -9.45 -6.53
CA SER A 43 -11.88 -9.15 -7.68
C SER A 43 -11.23 -8.15 -8.64
N PHE A 44 -11.61 -8.18 -9.93
CA PHE A 44 -11.16 -7.17 -10.90
C PHE A 44 -11.48 -5.73 -10.48
N LEU A 45 -12.59 -5.52 -9.76
CA LEU A 45 -12.95 -4.20 -9.27
C LEU A 45 -12.00 -3.70 -8.18
N GLU A 46 -11.51 -4.59 -7.32
CA GLU A 46 -10.48 -4.25 -6.32
C GLU A 46 -9.16 -3.87 -7.02
N LEU A 47 -8.77 -4.60 -8.07
CA LEU A 47 -7.59 -4.24 -8.88
C LEU A 47 -7.75 -2.88 -9.56
N PHE A 48 -8.93 -2.61 -10.12
CA PHE A 48 -9.20 -1.31 -10.74
C PHE A 48 -9.22 -0.18 -9.71
N TYR A 49 -9.68 -0.45 -8.49
CA TYR A 49 -9.64 0.50 -7.39
C TYR A 49 -8.19 0.85 -7.02
N ASP A 50 -7.34 -0.16 -6.88
CA ASP A 50 -5.92 0.03 -6.58
C ASP A 50 -5.21 0.82 -7.70
N LEU A 51 -5.62 0.66 -8.96
CA LEU A 51 -5.11 1.45 -10.10
C LEU A 51 -5.45 2.95 -9.99
N VAL A 52 -6.61 3.32 -9.45
CA VAL A 52 -6.92 4.75 -9.24
C VAL A 52 -6.03 5.35 -8.16
N TYR A 53 -5.71 4.58 -7.11
CA TYR A 53 -4.80 5.05 -6.05
C TYR A 53 -3.39 5.33 -6.55
N VAL A 54 -2.87 4.52 -7.48
CA VAL A 54 -1.52 4.79 -8.00
C VAL A 54 -1.44 6.09 -8.78
N VAL A 55 -2.54 6.54 -9.41
CA VAL A 55 -2.55 7.87 -10.04
C VAL A 55 -2.29 8.96 -9.00
N LEU A 56 -2.89 8.89 -7.80
CA LEU A 56 -2.61 9.84 -6.73
C LEU A 56 -1.16 9.70 -6.21
N VAL A 57 -0.67 8.47 -6.06
CA VAL A 57 0.72 8.21 -5.66
C VAL A 57 1.71 8.80 -6.67
N GLY A 58 1.45 8.62 -7.96
CA GLY A 58 2.28 9.16 -9.03
C GLY A 58 2.25 10.69 -9.08
N GLN A 59 1.11 11.32 -8.82
CA GLN A 59 1.06 12.80 -8.67
C GLN A 59 1.91 13.27 -7.48
N ALA A 60 1.85 12.57 -6.33
CA ALA A 60 2.68 12.90 -5.17
C ALA A 60 4.17 12.68 -5.47
N ALA A 61 4.53 11.58 -6.14
CA ALA A 61 5.90 11.27 -6.52
C ALA A 61 6.45 12.26 -7.57
N HIS A 62 5.63 12.66 -8.53
CA HIS A 62 6.01 13.67 -9.53
C HIS A 62 6.32 15.02 -8.88
N THR A 63 5.46 15.47 -7.96
CA THR A 63 5.70 16.70 -7.17
C THR A 63 7.02 16.64 -6.39
N LEU A 64 7.33 15.47 -5.80
CA LEU A 64 8.60 15.24 -5.12
C LEU A 64 9.79 15.33 -6.08
N ALA A 65 9.63 14.87 -7.32
CA ALA A 65 10.67 14.92 -8.36
C ALA A 65 10.99 16.34 -8.82
N GLU A 66 10.01 17.24 -8.82
CA GLU A 66 10.23 18.66 -9.15
C GLU A 66 11.04 19.39 -8.07
N HIS A 67 10.87 18.98 -6.80
CA HIS A 67 11.42 19.70 -5.65
C HIS A 67 12.04 18.77 -4.60
N PHE A 68 13.29 18.37 -4.83
CA PHE A 68 14.09 17.60 -3.86
C PHE A 68 14.55 18.45 -2.66
N THR A 69 13.61 18.86 -1.81
CA THR A 69 13.85 19.64 -0.58
C THR A 69 13.26 18.92 0.63
N TRP A 70 13.72 19.25 1.84
CA TRP A 70 13.12 18.71 3.07
C TRP A 70 11.62 19.00 3.18
N ARG A 71 11.20 20.17 2.72
CA ARG A 71 9.79 20.54 2.67
C ARG A 71 9.02 19.69 1.65
N GLY A 72 9.59 19.48 0.46
CA GLY A 72 9.01 18.62 -0.58
C GLY A 72 8.86 17.17 -0.08
N THR A 73 9.89 16.61 0.55
CA THR A 73 9.84 15.27 1.16
C THR A 73 8.81 15.18 2.28
N ALA A 74 8.71 16.19 3.15
CA ALA A 74 7.70 16.21 4.21
C ALA A 74 6.27 16.31 3.64
N THR A 75 6.07 17.15 2.62
CA THR A 75 4.78 17.28 1.92
C THR A 75 4.39 15.96 1.25
N PHE A 76 5.32 15.34 0.53
CA PHE A 76 5.14 14.01 -0.05
C PHE A 76 4.74 12.98 1.00
N ALA A 77 5.47 12.89 2.12
CA ALA A 77 5.18 11.91 3.17
C ALA A 77 3.79 12.11 3.79
N VAL A 78 3.37 13.35 4.03
CA VAL A 78 2.05 13.66 4.57
C VAL A 78 0.95 13.34 3.58
N VAL A 79 1.08 13.78 2.33
CA VAL A 79 0.08 13.54 1.28
C VAL A 79 -0.02 12.05 0.93
N PHE A 80 1.11 11.37 0.80
CA PHE A 80 1.13 9.91 0.64
C PHE A 80 0.47 9.23 1.84
N GLY A 81 0.71 9.68 3.07
CA GLY A 81 0.07 9.15 4.27
C GLY A 81 -1.46 9.27 4.21
N LEU A 82 -1.99 10.40 3.75
CA LEU A 82 -3.42 10.58 3.51
C LEU A 82 -3.96 9.61 2.45
N ILE A 83 -3.26 9.48 1.32
CA ILE A 83 -3.61 8.55 0.23
C ILE A 83 -3.63 7.11 0.76
N TRP A 84 -2.61 6.72 1.52
CA TRP A 84 -2.46 5.37 2.07
C TRP A 84 -3.54 5.05 3.12
N ILE A 85 -3.89 6.00 3.99
CA ILE A 85 -5.00 5.83 4.96
C ILE A 85 -6.33 5.59 4.23
N ALA A 86 -6.61 6.37 3.19
CA ALA A 86 -7.82 6.21 2.40
C ALA A 86 -7.84 4.85 1.66
N TRP A 87 -6.71 4.46 1.08
CA TRP A 87 -6.54 3.15 0.44
C TRP A 87 -6.78 2.02 1.43
N LEU A 88 -6.13 2.06 2.59
CA LEU A 88 -6.29 1.05 3.64
C LEU A 88 -7.76 0.93 4.07
N ASN A 89 -8.44 2.05 4.32
CA ASN A 89 -9.84 2.03 4.77
C ASN A 89 -10.76 1.38 3.72
N GLY A 90 -10.64 1.77 2.44
CA GLY A 90 -11.40 1.15 1.36
C GLY A 90 -11.06 -0.33 1.18
N THR A 91 -9.78 -0.68 1.27
CA THR A 91 -9.28 -2.05 1.19
C THR A 91 -9.85 -2.93 2.30
N LEU A 92 -9.81 -2.47 3.55
CA LEU A 92 -10.38 -3.17 4.70
C LEU A 92 -11.91 -3.27 4.62
N PHE A 93 -12.59 -2.23 4.11
CA PHE A 93 -14.03 -2.32 3.88
C PHE A 93 -14.38 -3.40 2.86
N HIS A 94 -13.65 -3.47 1.74
CA HIS A 94 -13.81 -4.53 0.75
C HIS A 94 -13.55 -5.91 1.32
N GLN A 95 -12.45 -6.05 2.06
CA GLN A 95 -12.01 -7.27 2.71
C GLN A 95 -13.10 -7.84 3.62
N LEU A 96 -13.62 -7.01 4.52
CA LEU A 96 -14.55 -7.43 5.57
C LEU A 96 -16.00 -7.45 5.10
N HIS A 97 -16.40 -6.48 4.26
CA HIS A 97 -17.81 -6.17 4.01
C HIS A 97 -18.20 -6.21 2.53
N GLY A 98 -17.22 -6.17 1.62
CA GLY A 98 -17.42 -6.08 0.18
C GLY A 98 -18.18 -7.27 -0.41
N ARG A 99 -18.97 -7.00 -1.45
CA ARG A 99 -19.69 -7.99 -2.27
C ARG A 99 -19.66 -7.59 -3.75
N GLU A 100 -19.83 -8.57 -4.61
CA GLU A 100 -19.98 -8.36 -6.06
C GLU A 100 -21.41 -7.97 -6.48
N ASP A 101 -22.05 -7.09 -5.71
CA ASP A 101 -23.42 -6.63 -5.91
C ASP A 101 -23.46 -5.17 -6.37
N GLY A 102 -24.62 -4.72 -6.86
CA GLY A 102 -24.76 -3.39 -7.44
C GLY A 102 -24.56 -2.25 -6.44
N HIS A 103 -24.94 -2.42 -5.16
CA HIS A 103 -24.79 -1.36 -4.15
C HIS A 103 -23.31 -1.11 -3.84
N THR A 104 -22.58 -2.17 -3.49
CA THR A 104 -21.15 -2.08 -3.18
C THR A 104 -20.37 -1.51 -4.36
N ARG A 105 -20.59 -2.05 -5.58
CA ARG A 105 -19.93 -1.59 -6.81
C ARG A 105 -20.18 -0.11 -7.10
N SER A 106 -21.43 0.35 -6.94
CA SER A 106 -21.77 1.76 -7.18
C SER A 106 -21.03 2.70 -6.23
N LEU A 107 -20.96 2.37 -4.93
CA LEU A 107 -20.23 3.19 -3.97
C LEU A 107 -18.73 3.25 -4.28
N ILE A 108 -18.15 2.15 -4.75
CA ILE A 108 -16.74 2.10 -5.14
C ILE A 108 -16.48 2.96 -6.38
N PHE A 109 -17.37 2.92 -7.38
CA PHE A 109 -17.24 3.81 -8.53
C PHE A 109 -17.34 5.28 -8.14
N VAL A 110 -18.22 5.64 -7.19
CA VAL A 110 -18.27 7.00 -6.64
C VAL A 110 -16.96 7.36 -5.92
N GLN A 111 -16.35 6.44 -5.17
CA GLN A 111 -15.03 6.65 -4.59
C GLN A 111 -13.98 6.87 -5.65
N MET A 112 -13.93 6.05 -6.69
CA MET A 112 -12.97 6.19 -7.80
C MET A 112 -13.11 7.56 -8.47
N LEU A 113 -14.32 8.02 -8.76
CA LEU A 113 -14.55 9.36 -9.32
C LEU A 113 -14.00 10.46 -8.40
N LEU A 114 -14.24 10.35 -7.10
CA LEU A 114 -13.74 11.30 -6.11
C LEU A 114 -12.22 11.26 -5.99
N LEU A 115 -11.63 10.07 -5.98
CA LEU A 115 -10.18 9.85 -5.94
C LEU A 115 -9.50 10.40 -7.21
N SER A 116 -10.08 10.17 -8.39
CA SER A 116 -9.59 10.75 -9.64
C SER A 116 -9.64 12.27 -9.61
N LEU A 117 -10.69 12.86 -9.03
CA LEU A 117 -10.76 14.31 -8.85
C LEU A 117 -9.71 14.80 -7.85
N MET A 118 -9.48 14.06 -6.75
CA MET A 118 -8.43 14.39 -5.78
C MET A 118 -7.04 14.37 -6.42
N ALA A 119 -6.75 13.43 -7.33
CA ALA A 119 -5.47 13.33 -8.01
C ALA A 119 -5.07 14.65 -8.72
N VAL A 120 -6.04 15.39 -9.26
CA VAL A 120 -5.82 16.70 -9.91
C VAL A 120 -5.18 17.72 -8.95
N TYR A 121 -5.54 17.67 -7.66
CA TYR A 121 -5.10 18.63 -6.65
C TYR A 121 -3.92 18.14 -5.80
N VAL A 122 -3.52 16.87 -5.93
CA VAL A 122 -2.39 16.30 -5.18
C VAL A 122 -1.09 17.01 -5.53
N GLY A 123 -0.91 17.36 -6.80
CA GLY A 123 0.33 17.97 -7.32
C GLY A 123 0.73 19.29 -6.64
N HIS A 124 -0.25 20.10 -6.23
CA HIS A 124 -0.04 21.42 -5.63
C HIS A 124 -0.67 21.52 -4.23
N ALA A 125 -0.65 20.41 -3.49
CA ALA A 125 -1.32 20.29 -2.19
C ALA A 125 -0.80 21.28 -1.12
N ASP A 126 0.46 21.74 -1.24
CA ASP A 126 1.08 22.74 -0.39
C ASP A 126 0.79 24.19 -0.82
N GLY A 127 0.03 24.38 -1.90
CA GLY A 127 -0.43 25.68 -2.41
C GLY A 127 -1.94 25.91 -2.19
N ASP A 128 -2.58 26.58 -3.15
CA ASP A 128 -4.02 26.89 -3.10
C ASP A 128 -4.90 25.65 -3.28
N ASP A 129 -4.44 24.67 -4.07
CA ASP A 129 -5.15 23.42 -4.36
C ASP A 129 -5.37 22.56 -3.12
N GLY A 130 -4.51 22.69 -2.10
CA GLY A 130 -4.67 21.93 -0.86
C GLY A 130 -5.96 22.24 -0.10
N ARG A 131 -6.59 23.41 -0.33
CA ARG A 131 -7.93 23.70 0.23
C ARG A 131 -8.97 22.76 -0.36
N THR A 132 -8.96 22.61 -1.68
CA THR A 132 -9.86 21.72 -2.42
C THR A 132 -9.54 20.26 -2.09
N LEU A 133 -8.25 19.90 -2.00
CA LEU A 133 -7.85 18.55 -1.58
C LEU A 133 -8.37 18.20 -0.18
N ALA A 134 -8.26 19.10 0.80
CA ALA A 134 -8.83 18.91 2.14
C ALA A 134 -10.36 18.69 2.10
N ALA A 135 -11.08 19.49 1.32
CA ALA A 135 -12.54 19.37 1.18
C ALA A 135 -12.92 18.04 0.53
N LEU A 136 -12.26 17.65 -0.56
CA LEU A 136 -12.50 16.37 -1.25
C LEU A 136 -12.15 15.18 -0.36
N TYR A 137 -11.06 15.26 0.40
CA TYR A 137 -10.68 14.22 1.36
C TYR A 137 -11.72 14.09 2.50
N ALA A 138 -12.27 15.21 2.99
CA ALA A 138 -13.36 15.17 3.96
C ALA A 138 -14.63 14.52 3.39
N VAL A 139 -14.96 14.77 2.12
CA VAL A 139 -16.06 14.10 1.42
C VAL A 139 -15.77 12.60 1.27
N LEU A 140 -14.53 12.22 0.95
CA LEU A 140 -14.12 10.82 0.86
C LEU A 140 -14.28 10.11 2.20
N LEU A 141 -13.79 10.71 3.29
CA LEU A 141 -13.97 10.19 4.64
C LEU A 141 -15.44 10.10 5.02
N ALA A 142 -16.30 11.03 4.59
CA ALA A 142 -17.73 10.98 4.84
C ALA A 142 -18.39 9.82 4.09
N LEU A 143 -17.99 9.58 2.84
CA LEU A 143 -18.45 8.44 2.04
C LEU A 143 -18.01 7.09 2.64
N LEU A 144 -16.75 6.99 3.07
CA LEU A 144 -16.24 5.82 3.79
C LEU A 144 -16.99 5.65 5.13
N SER A 145 -17.21 6.73 5.88
CA SER A 145 -17.98 6.71 7.14
C SER A 145 -19.40 6.20 6.91
N TYR A 146 -20.03 6.60 5.81
CA TYR A 146 -21.34 6.10 5.42
C TYR A 146 -21.31 4.58 5.16
N GLN A 147 -20.32 4.08 4.43
CA GLN A 147 -20.14 2.63 4.21
C GLN A 147 -20.05 1.86 5.53
N TRP A 148 -19.15 2.27 6.43
CA TRP A 148 -19.02 1.66 7.76
C TRP A 148 -20.30 1.79 8.60
N PHE A 149 -21.04 2.89 8.45
CA PHE A 149 -22.32 3.09 9.14
C PHE A 149 -23.40 2.13 8.66
N THR A 150 -23.45 1.83 7.35
CA THR A 150 -24.41 0.85 6.82
C THR A 150 -24.19 -0.53 7.44
N VAL A 151 -22.94 -0.94 7.61
CA VAL A 151 -22.57 -2.20 8.29
C VAL A 151 -22.95 -2.14 9.77
N TYR A 152 -22.59 -1.07 10.47
CA TYR A 152 -22.93 -0.88 11.89
C TYR A 152 -24.43 -1.02 12.18
N ARG A 153 -25.30 -0.52 11.28
CA ARG A 153 -26.76 -0.68 11.45
C ARG A 153 -27.24 -2.12 11.27
N LEU A 154 -26.54 -2.91 10.46
CA LEU A 154 -26.90 -4.28 10.11
C LEU A 154 -26.31 -5.31 11.08
N ASP A 155 -25.20 -4.98 11.73
CA ASP A 155 -24.50 -5.85 12.67
C ASP A 155 -25.36 -6.22 13.89
N GLN A 156 -25.03 -7.36 14.50
CA GLN A 156 -25.62 -7.80 15.77
C GLN A 156 -25.18 -6.86 16.90
N PRO A 157 -26.04 -6.55 17.90
CA PRO A 157 -25.74 -5.62 18.99
C PRO A 157 -24.41 -5.88 19.70
N GLU A 158 -24.04 -7.15 19.86
CA GLU A 158 -22.83 -7.63 20.54
C GLU A 158 -21.55 -7.23 19.79
N LEU A 159 -21.62 -7.11 18.45
CA LEU A 159 -20.49 -6.76 17.58
C LEU A 159 -20.37 -5.24 17.35
N ARG A 160 -21.37 -4.45 17.73
CA ARG A 160 -21.44 -3.00 17.42
C ARG A 160 -20.45 -2.12 18.19
N ARG A 161 -19.81 -2.61 19.25
CA ARG A 161 -18.97 -1.77 20.13
C ARG A 161 -17.73 -1.23 19.42
N THR A 162 -17.01 -2.08 18.71
CA THR A 162 -15.76 -1.72 17.99
C THR A 162 -16.06 -0.85 16.76
N PRO A 163 -16.99 -1.23 15.86
CA PRO A 163 -17.37 -0.39 14.71
C PRO A 163 -17.92 0.97 15.11
N ARG A 164 -18.63 1.09 16.25
CA ARG A 164 -19.09 2.40 16.75
C ARG A 164 -17.94 3.35 17.07
N ARG A 165 -16.91 2.86 17.75
CA ARG A 165 -15.73 3.66 18.08
C ARG A 165 -14.97 4.05 16.82
N TYR A 166 -14.85 3.10 15.89
CA TYR A 166 -14.25 3.36 14.59
C TYR A 166 -14.98 4.46 13.84
N LEU A 167 -16.31 4.39 13.75
CA LEU A 167 -17.14 5.43 13.14
C LEU A 167 -16.97 6.81 13.78
N ILE A 168 -16.85 6.89 15.11
CA ILE A 168 -16.58 8.16 15.79
C ILE A 168 -15.24 8.74 15.33
N VAL A 169 -14.18 7.92 15.25
CA VAL A 169 -12.87 8.34 14.75
C VAL A 169 -12.96 8.82 13.31
N MET A 170 -13.69 8.11 12.45
CA MET A 170 -13.90 8.53 11.06
C MET A 170 -14.62 9.88 10.95
N LEU A 171 -15.69 10.09 11.73
CA LEU A 171 -16.44 11.34 11.76
C LEU A 171 -15.60 12.51 12.30
N VAL A 172 -14.77 12.26 13.32
CA VAL A 172 -13.78 13.24 13.78
C VAL A 172 -12.81 13.58 12.65
N GLY A 173 -12.35 12.58 11.88
CA GLY A 173 -11.51 12.79 10.71
C GLY A 173 -12.17 13.65 9.64
N VAL A 174 -13.46 13.45 9.35
CA VAL A 174 -14.23 14.32 8.44
C VAL A 174 -14.17 15.78 8.92
N VAL A 175 -14.42 16.01 10.20
CA VAL A 175 -14.40 17.36 10.79
C VAL A 175 -13.00 17.97 10.75
N VAL A 176 -11.96 17.21 11.11
CA VAL A 176 -10.56 17.68 11.08
C VAL A 176 -10.17 18.08 9.66
N MET A 177 -10.46 17.24 8.66
CA MET A 177 -10.10 17.51 7.28
C MET A 177 -10.89 18.68 6.70
N ALA A 178 -12.20 18.77 6.97
CA ALA A 178 -13.00 19.92 6.57
C ALA A 178 -12.54 21.22 7.22
N ALA A 179 -12.22 21.20 8.53
CA ALA A 179 -11.71 22.34 9.27
C ALA A 179 -10.30 22.76 8.83
N SER A 180 -9.53 21.84 8.22
CA SER A 180 -8.21 22.14 7.67
C SER A 180 -8.26 22.93 6.35
N ALA A 181 -9.38 22.86 5.60
CA ALA A 181 -9.52 23.49 4.29
C ALA A 181 -9.31 25.02 4.29
N PRO A 182 -9.89 25.83 5.20
CA PRO A 182 -9.67 27.28 5.20
C PRO A 182 -8.31 27.72 5.75
N LEU A 183 -7.51 26.80 6.31
CA LEU A 183 -6.21 27.14 6.89
C LEU A 183 -5.20 27.57 5.81
N SER A 184 -4.18 28.33 6.22
CA SER A 184 -2.98 28.56 5.41
C SER A 184 -2.29 27.24 5.07
N ALA A 185 -1.56 27.18 3.96
CA ALA A 185 -0.83 25.99 3.51
C ALA A 185 -0.02 25.29 4.62
N ASP A 186 0.80 26.05 5.37
CA ASP A 186 1.66 25.48 6.41
C ASP A 186 0.85 24.87 7.57
N ALA A 187 -0.12 25.63 8.10
CA ALA A 187 -1.01 25.14 9.15
C ALA A 187 -1.81 23.91 8.70
N ARG A 188 -2.27 23.89 7.45
CA ARG A 188 -2.98 22.76 6.87
C ARG A 188 -2.09 21.52 6.79
N LEU A 189 -0.86 21.67 6.30
CA LEU A 189 0.11 20.58 6.22
C LEU A 189 0.43 20.01 7.62
N VAL A 190 0.58 20.86 8.64
CA VAL A 190 0.77 20.42 10.04
C VAL A 190 -0.44 19.65 10.54
N VAL A 191 -1.66 20.13 10.29
CA VAL A 191 -2.91 19.42 10.67
C VAL A 191 -2.97 18.05 9.99
N TRP A 192 -2.63 17.97 8.70
CA TRP A 192 -2.60 16.70 7.98
C TRP A 192 -1.54 15.75 8.53
N ALA A 193 -0.34 16.24 8.87
CA ALA A 193 0.70 15.43 9.48
C ALA A 193 0.25 14.85 10.83
N VAL A 194 -0.34 15.69 11.69
CA VAL A 194 -0.91 15.25 12.97
C VAL A 194 -2.05 14.25 12.73
N PHE A 195 -2.90 14.49 11.73
CA PHE A 195 -3.99 13.59 11.37
C PHE A 195 -3.47 12.21 10.94
N VAL A 196 -2.48 12.13 10.05
CA VAL A 196 -1.88 10.86 9.60
C VAL A 196 -1.30 10.06 10.77
N VAL A 197 -0.55 10.72 11.65
CA VAL A 197 0.05 10.08 12.84
C VAL A 197 -1.03 9.63 13.83
N ALA A 198 -1.98 10.51 14.16
CA ALA A 198 -3.04 10.21 15.10
C ALA A 198 -3.97 9.09 14.60
N TRP A 199 -4.33 9.10 13.31
CA TRP A 199 -5.14 8.05 12.69
C TRP A 199 -4.43 6.69 12.78
N SER A 200 -3.16 6.65 12.36
CA SER A 200 -2.36 5.42 12.38
C SER A 200 -2.19 4.89 13.81
N ALA A 201 -1.94 5.78 14.78
CA ALA A 201 -1.83 5.40 16.19
C ALA A 201 -3.15 4.84 16.75
N VAL A 202 -4.28 5.46 16.42
CA VAL A 202 -5.60 4.99 16.84
C VAL A 202 -5.87 3.61 16.25
N GLU A 203 -5.70 3.41 14.94
CA GLU A 203 -5.89 2.12 14.28
C GLU A 203 -4.98 1.02 14.86
N CYS A 204 -3.71 1.32 15.13
CA CYS A 204 -2.82 0.41 15.84
C CYS A 204 -3.40 0.00 17.21
N VAL A 205 -3.93 0.94 17.98
CA VAL A 205 -4.59 0.64 19.26
C VAL A 205 -5.83 -0.24 19.07
N ILE A 206 -6.61 -0.03 18.00
CA ILE A 206 -7.76 -0.89 17.66
C ILE A 206 -7.29 -2.32 17.39
N LEU A 207 -6.29 -2.49 16.54
CA LEU A 207 -5.76 -3.81 16.16
C LEU A 207 -5.13 -4.55 17.34
N ILE A 208 -4.38 -3.84 18.18
CA ILE A 208 -3.68 -4.43 19.34
C ILE A 208 -4.66 -4.83 20.44
N PHE A 209 -5.60 -3.95 20.81
CA PHE A 209 -6.36 -4.11 22.05
C PHE A 209 -7.81 -4.56 21.85
N TRP A 210 -8.41 -4.33 20.68
CA TRP A 210 -9.85 -4.49 20.49
C TRP A 210 -10.24 -5.76 19.74
N ARG A 211 -9.27 -6.58 19.31
CA ARG A 211 -9.48 -7.87 18.60
C ARG A 211 -9.83 -9.04 19.53
N ARG A 212 -10.79 -8.86 20.45
CA ARG A 212 -11.17 -9.88 21.46
C ARG A 212 -12.23 -10.89 21.02
N ALA A 213 -12.72 -10.84 19.78
CA ALA A 213 -13.75 -11.76 19.30
C ALA A 213 -13.25 -12.56 18.08
N PRO A 214 -13.43 -13.89 18.06
CA PRO A 214 -12.99 -14.76 16.95
C PRO A 214 -13.67 -14.46 15.61
N THR A 215 -14.67 -13.57 15.58
CA THR A 215 -15.44 -13.18 14.38
C THR A 215 -14.80 -12.07 13.53
N TYR A 216 -13.59 -11.62 13.86
CA TYR A 216 -12.86 -10.55 13.13
C TYR A 216 -11.56 -11.09 12.50
N GLU A 217 -11.67 -12.08 11.62
CA GLU A 217 -10.58 -12.41 10.69
C GLU A 217 -10.36 -11.22 9.74
N VAL A 218 -9.39 -10.37 10.07
CA VAL A 218 -9.09 -9.15 9.30
C VAL A 218 -8.24 -9.48 8.08
N VAL A 219 -7.33 -10.46 8.21
CA VAL A 219 -6.38 -10.81 7.16
C VAL A 219 -6.74 -12.15 6.55
N THR A 220 -6.97 -12.16 5.25
CA THR A 220 -7.04 -13.39 4.44
C THR A 220 -5.92 -13.35 3.40
N GLU A 221 -5.72 -14.46 2.67
CA GLU A 221 -4.79 -14.48 1.55
C GLU A 221 -5.06 -13.36 0.53
N ALA A 222 -6.34 -13.05 0.26
CA ALA A 222 -6.71 -11.93 -0.60
C ALA A 222 -6.24 -10.57 -0.09
N LEU A 223 -6.17 -10.35 1.24
CA LEU A 223 -5.63 -9.10 1.77
C LEU A 223 -4.13 -9.02 1.53
N VAL A 224 -3.41 -10.11 1.82
CA VAL A 224 -1.97 -10.20 1.57
C VAL A 224 -1.68 -9.99 0.08
N GLU A 225 -2.46 -10.61 -0.79
CA GLU A 225 -2.39 -10.43 -2.25
C GLU A 225 -2.56 -8.96 -2.64
N ARG A 226 -3.54 -8.24 -2.07
CA ARG A 226 -3.75 -6.81 -2.36
C ARG A 226 -2.62 -5.91 -1.90
N PHE A 227 -2.02 -6.16 -0.72
CA PHE A 227 -0.81 -5.44 -0.32
C PHE A 227 0.33 -5.70 -1.30
N GLY A 228 0.50 -6.96 -1.73
CA GLY A 228 1.48 -7.34 -2.74
C GLY A 228 1.30 -6.61 -4.07
N LEU A 229 0.06 -6.61 -4.58
CA LEU A 229 -0.33 -5.94 -5.82
C LEU A 229 -0.20 -4.42 -5.72
N PHE A 230 -0.54 -3.83 -4.59
CA PHE A 230 -0.35 -2.41 -4.35
C PHE A 230 1.14 -2.03 -4.45
N ILE A 231 2.05 -2.82 -3.87
CA ILE A 231 3.50 -2.60 -4.04
C ILE A 231 3.95 -2.77 -5.49
N ILE A 232 3.43 -3.76 -6.22
CA ILE A 232 3.74 -3.93 -7.66
C ILE A 232 3.30 -2.69 -8.45
N ILE A 233 2.11 -2.18 -8.18
CA ILE A 233 1.60 -1.02 -8.88
C ILE A 233 2.42 0.23 -8.52
N VAL A 234 2.80 0.42 -7.25
CA VAL A 234 3.70 1.51 -6.81
C VAL A 234 5.12 1.37 -7.40
N LEU A 235 5.62 0.14 -7.59
CA LEU A 235 6.86 -0.09 -8.35
C LEU A 235 6.77 0.42 -9.79
N GLY A 236 5.55 0.53 -10.35
CA GLY A 236 5.31 1.20 -11.63
C GLY A 236 5.83 2.63 -11.67
N GLU A 237 5.84 3.36 -10.55
CA GLU A 237 6.40 4.71 -10.45
C GLU A 237 7.91 4.75 -10.65
N VAL A 238 8.62 3.66 -10.32
CA VAL A 238 10.05 3.52 -10.66
C VAL A 238 10.24 3.44 -12.16
N VAL A 239 9.39 2.69 -12.86
CA VAL A 239 9.41 2.57 -14.32
C VAL A 239 9.08 3.91 -14.97
N ILE A 240 8.02 4.56 -14.52
CA ILE A 240 7.59 5.88 -15.02
C ILE A 240 8.69 6.92 -14.78
N GLY A 241 9.28 6.97 -13.59
CA GLY A 241 10.36 7.89 -13.26
C GLY A 241 11.57 7.74 -14.18
N VAL A 242 11.98 6.50 -14.49
CA VAL A 242 13.06 6.23 -15.46
C VAL A 242 12.66 6.69 -16.87
N VAL A 243 11.46 6.36 -17.33
CA VAL A 243 11.00 6.72 -18.68
C VAL A 243 10.89 8.23 -18.84
N ASN A 244 10.37 8.95 -17.85
CA ASN A 244 10.29 10.40 -17.86
C ASN A 244 11.70 11.01 -17.93
N GLY A 245 12.61 10.59 -17.04
CA GLY A 245 14.00 11.06 -17.06
C GLY A 245 14.70 10.83 -18.41
N LEU A 246 14.48 9.67 -19.05
CA LEU A 246 15.04 9.35 -20.37
C LEU A 246 14.38 10.11 -21.53
N THR A 247 13.15 10.58 -21.34
CA THR A 247 12.40 11.35 -22.35
C THR A 247 12.82 12.80 -22.34
N ASP A 248 13.07 13.35 -21.14
CA ASP A 248 13.37 14.77 -20.93
C ASP A 248 14.86 15.10 -21.07
N THR A 249 15.74 14.09 -21.07
CA THR A 249 17.20 14.25 -21.18
C THR A 249 17.72 13.84 -22.57
N GLU A 250 18.72 14.57 -23.09
CA GLU A 250 19.38 14.19 -24.34
C GLU A 250 19.97 12.77 -24.28
N ARG A 251 19.63 11.95 -25.28
CA ARG A 251 19.93 10.52 -25.27
C ARG A 251 21.41 10.27 -25.57
N GLY A 252 22.19 10.07 -24.52
CA GLY A 252 23.58 9.57 -24.58
C GLY A 252 23.72 8.18 -23.94
N ALA A 253 24.80 7.46 -24.28
CA ALA A 253 25.02 6.10 -23.75
C ALA A 253 25.02 6.03 -22.21
N ILE A 254 25.57 7.04 -21.53
CA ILE A 254 25.60 7.13 -20.08
C ILE A 254 24.21 7.41 -19.47
N VAL A 255 23.40 8.25 -20.12
CA VAL A 255 22.02 8.56 -19.72
C VAL A 255 21.17 7.29 -19.82
N THR A 256 21.24 6.59 -20.95
CA THR A 256 20.56 5.30 -21.14
C THR A 256 21.00 4.25 -20.13
N THR A 257 22.31 4.13 -19.88
CA THR A 257 22.85 3.18 -18.90
C THR A 257 22.35 3.50 -17.49
N THR A 258 22.34 4.78 -17.11
CA THR A 258 21.84 5.23 -15.81
C THR A 258 20.36 4.91 -15.64
N GLY A 259 19.54 5.15 -16.67
CA GLY A 259 18.13 4.78 -16.66
C GLY A 259 17.91 3.27 -16.52
N LEU A 260 18.65 2.44 -17.25
CA LEU A 260 18.55 0.98 -17.15
C LEU A 260 18.99 0.45 -15.77
N LEU A 261 20.04 1.02 -15.20
CA LEU A 261 20.46 0.70 -13.83
C LEU A 261 19.42 1.15 -12.81
N GLY A 262 18.82 2.33 -12.98
CA GLY A 262 17.70 2.81 -12.16
C GLY A 262 16.50 1.87 -12.20
N LEU A 263 16.11 1.41 -13.40
CA LEU A 263 15.05 0.41 -13.54
C LEU A 263 15.40 -0.91 -12.81
N ALA A 264 16.65 -1.35 -12.92
CA ALA A 264 17.12 -2.55 -12.23
C ALA A 264 17.08 -2.41 -10.69
N VAL A 265 17.28 -1.21 -10.12
CA VAL A 265 17.05 -0.95 -8.69
C VAL A 265 15.60 -1.28 -8.30
N GLY A 266 14.63 -0.95 -9.16
CA GLY A 266 13.23 -1.36 -9.00
C GLY A 266 13.05 -2.88 -8.92
N PHE A 267 13.79 -3.66 -9.73
CA PHE A 267 13.79 -5.13 -9.61
C PHE A 267 14.41 -5.60 -8.29
N GLY A 268 15.43 -4.90 -7.79
CA GLY A 268 16.01 -5.14 -6.46
C GLY A 268 14.98 -4.97 -5.34
N PHE A 269 14.13 -3.94 -5.40
CA PHE A 269 13.01 -3.78 -4.47
C PHE A 269 11.99 -4.91 -4.59
N TRP A 270 11.62 -5.26 -5.82
CA TRP A 270 10.69 -6.34 -6.08
C TRP A 270 11.17 -7.66 -5.47
N TRP A 271 12.41 -8.06 -5.70
CA TRP A 271 12.97 -9.31 -5.18
C TRP A 271 13.01 -9.35 -3.65
N ASN A 272 13.48 -8.27 -3.02
CA ASN A 272 13.52 -8.22 -1.55
C ASN A 272 12.11 -8.25 -0.96
N TYR A 273 11.12 -7.61 -1.57
CA TYR A 273 9.74 -7.61 -1.04
C TYR A 273 8.99 -8.92 -1.32
N ALA A 274 8.99 -9.37 -2.59
CA ALA A 274 8.15 -10.45 -3.06
C ALA A 274 8.52 -11.79 -2.41
N ASP A 275 9.82 -12.06 -2.26
CA ASP A 275 10.31 -13.33 -1.73
C ASP A 275 10.38 -13.33 -0.19
N LEU A 276 10.65 -12.18 0.45
CA LEU A 276 10.77 -12.11 1.91
C LEU A 276 9.45 -11.81 2.63
N VAL A 277 8.49 -11.13 1.98
CA VAL A 277 7.28 -10.61 2.66
C VAL A 277 5.98 -11.01 1.96
N SER A 278 5.81 -10.67 0.68
CA SER A 278 4.49 -10.58 0.01
C SER A 278 3.65 -11.86 -0.03
N ARG A 279 4.23 -13.04 0.22
CA ARG A 279 3.58 -14.35 0.08
C ARG A 279 3.31 -15.04 1.41
N ARG A 280 3.57 -14.36 2.53
CA ARG A 280 3.55 -14.92 3.88
C ARG A 280 2.45 -14.24 4.68
N LEU A 281 1.63 -15.04 5.38
CA LEU A 281 0.60 -14.51 6.26
C LEU A 281 1.24 -13.85 7.49
N PRO A 282 0.69 -12.71 7.97
CA PRO A 282 1.10 -12.15 9.24
C PRO A 282 0.54 -12.98 10.40
N ARG A 283 1.26 -12.99 11.52
CA ARG A 283 0.77 -13.55 12.77
C ARG A 283 -0.53 -12.87 13.17
N GLU A 284 -1.49 -13.66 13.60
CA GLU A 284 -2.77 -13.19 14.12
C GLU A 284 -2.70 -12.52 15.52
N ILE A 285 -1.51 -12.06 15.93
CA ILE A 285 -1.28 -11.34 17.18
C ILE A 285 -1.44 -9.84 16.91
N GLY A 286 -2.24 -9.13 17.73
CA GLY A 286 -2.60 -7.72 17.48
C GLY A 286 -1.41 -6.78 17.21
N HIS A 287 -0.28 -6.95 17.91
CA HIS A 287 0.94 -6.20 17.64
C HIS A 287 1.58 -6.55 16.29
N SER A 288 1.75 -7.84 15.98
CA SER A 288 2.29 -8.28 14.69
C SER A 288 1.43 -7.83 13.52
N LEU A 289 0.10 -7.89 13.68
CA LEU A 289 -0.84 -7.43 12.66
C LEU A 289 -0.76 -5.91 12.45
N ALA A 290 -0.72 -5.12 13.53
CA ALA A 290 -0.56 -3.67 13.44
C ALA A 290 0.77 -3.31 12.76
N THR A 291 1.86 -3.97 13.14
CA THR A 291 3.16 -3.82 12.48
C THR A 291 3.07 -4.18 11.00
N TRP A 292 2.48 -5.33 10.67
CA TRP A 292 2.34 -5.76 9.28
C TRP A 292 1.55 -4.74 8.48
N ILE A 293 0.39 -4.27 8.93
CA ILE A 293 -0.41 -3.27 8.20
C ILE A 293 0.35 -1.95 8.05
N PHE A 294 0.82 -1.35 9.15
CA PHE A 294 1.30 0.04 9.12
C PHE A 294 2.74 0.21 8.64
N VAL A 295 3.59 -0.83 8.70
CA VAL A 295 4.96 -0.75 8.16
C VAL A 295 4.98 -0.83 6.62
N HIS A 296 3.92 -1.35 5.99
CA HIS A 296 3.77 -1.24 4.53
C HIS A 296 3.59 0.21 4.06
N MET A 297 3.16 1.14 4.92
CA MET A 297 3.05 2.55 4.56
C MET A 297 4.43 3.18 4.25
N PRO A 298 5.41 3.22 5.19
CA PRO A 298 6.75 3.74 4.87
C PRO A 298 7.47 2.90 3.81
N LEU A 299 7.19 1.60 3.70
CA LEU A 299 7.73 0.74 2.63
C LEU A 299 7.26 1.24 1.25
N SER A 300 5.95 1.41 1.06
CA SER A 300 5.39 1.90 -0.20
C SER A 300 5.78 3.35 -0.50
N MET A 301 5.89 4.21 0.52
CA MET A 301 6.45 5.56 0.39
C MET A 301 7.87 5.53 -0.17
N ALA A 302 8.73 4.64 0.35
CA ALA A 302 10.11 4.52 -0.10
C ALA A 302 10.21 4.07 -1.55
N VAL A 303 9.36 3.14 -1.98
CA VAL A 303 9.29 2.71 -3.39
C VAL A 303 8.88 3.88 -4.31
N ALA A 304 7.83 4.61 -3.96
CA ALA A 304 7.38 5.77 -4.74
C ALA A 304 8.42 6.92 -4.75
N ALA A 305 9.06 7.19 -3.61
CA ALA A 305 10.11 8.20 -3.47
C ALA A 305 11.35 7.84 -4.31
N ALA A 306 11.71 6.57 -4.41
CA ALA A 306 12.76 6.12 -5.32
C ALA A 306 12.38 6.39 -6.78
N GLY A 307 11.12 6.19 -7.16
CA GLY A 307 10.64 6.51 -8.51
C GLY A 307 10.80 8.00 -8.84
N ALA A 308 10.44 8.88 -7.91
CA ALA A 308 10.73 10.31 -8.03
C ALA A 308 12.23 10.59 -8.16
N GLY A 309 13.05 9.91 -7.35
CA GLY A 309 14.51 10.02 -7.39
C GLY A 309 15.14 9.54 -8.70
N MET A 310 14.52 8.61 -9.44
CA MET A 310 15.01 8.15 -10.74
C MET A 310 15.06 9.26 -11.77
N VAL A 311 14.09 10.19 -11.75
CA VAL A 311 14.07 11.35 -12.67
C VAL A 311 15.34 12.17 -12.49
N GLY A 312 15.61 12.59 -11.25
CA GLY A 312 16.81 13.38 -10.93
C GLY A 312 18.12 12.61 -11.15
N LEU A 313 18.11 11.29 -10.98
CA LEU A 313 19.28 10.45 -11.23
C LEU A 313 19.64 10.39 -12.72
N VAL A 314 18.62 10.30 -13.60
CA VAL A 314 18.80 10.27 -15.05
C VAL A 314 19.13 11.66 -15.61
N GLU A 315 18.45 12.71 -15.12
CA GLU A 315 18.71 14.10 -15.50
C GLU A 315 20.18 14.48 -15.29
N HIS A 316 20.77 14.07 -14.17
CA HIS A 316 22.15 14.38 -13.82
C HIS A 316 23.15 13.31 -14.26
N ALA A 317 22.76 12.37 -15.13
CA ALA A 317 23.56 11.16 -15.42
C ALA A 317 25.01 11.41 -15.88
N THR A 318 25.29 12.57 -16.47
CA THR A 318 26.61 12.98 -16.94
C THR A 318 27.47 13.67 -15.88
N ASP A 319 26.91 13.96 -14.70
CA ASP A 319 27.62 14.65 -13.63
C ASP A 319 28.63 13.75 -12.93
N ASP A 320 29.75 14.33 -12.51
CA ASP A 320 30.80 13.64 -11.75
C ASP A 320 30.29 13.13 -10.39
N ARG A 321 29.28 13.80 -9.83
CA ARG A 321 28.68 13.47 -8.54
C ARG A 321 27.20 13.73 -8.55
N THR A 322 26.44 12.77 -8.02
CA THR A 322 24.98 12.92 -7.85
C THR A 322 24.66 14.14 -6.97
N PRO A 323 23.68 14.98 -7.33
CA PRO A 323 23.18 16.04 -6.45
C PRO A 323 22.83 15.52 -5.06
N ALA A 324 23.10 16.30 -4.02
CA ALA A 324 22.96 15.84 -2.63
C ALA A 324 21.55 15.32 -2.34
N ALA A 325 20.55 16.05 -2.80
CA ALA A 325 19.16 15.73 -2.54
C ALA A 325 18.73 14.44 -3.25
N VAL A 326 19.10 14.26 -4.53
CA VAL A 326 18.85 13.02 -5.28
C VAL A 326 19.57 11.83 -4.64
N SER A 327 20.83 12.02 -4.25
CA SER A 327 21.64 10.94 -3.66
C SER A 327 21.09 10.48 -2.31
N TRP A 328 20.68 11.41 -1.46
CA TRP A 328 20.00 11.11 -0.19
C TRP A 328 18.62 10.49 -0.39
N LEU A 329 17.85 10.96 -1.37
CA LEU A 329 16.55 10.39 -1.67
C LEU A 329 16.67 8.94 -2.11
N MET A 330 17.61 8.64 -3.02
CA MET A 330 17.86 7.28 -3.52
C MET A 330 18.40 6.35 -2.42
N GLY A 331 19.47 6.76 -1.73
CA GLY A 331 20.05 5.98 -0.63
C GLY A 331 19.07 5.80 0.54
N GLY A 332 18.32 6.85 0.87
CA GLY A 332 17.28 6.84 1.90
C GLY A 332 16.10 5.93 1.55
N SER A 333 15.63 5.95 0.31
CA SER A 333 14.55 5.07 -0.15
C SER A 333 14.96 3.59 -0.06
N VAL A 334 16.17 3.25 -0.52
CA VAL A 334 16.71 1.89 -0.36
C VAL A 334 16.84 1.50 1.11
N ALA A 335 17.35 2.39 1.96
CA ALA A 335 17.48 2.13 3.39
C ALA A 335 16.12 1.91 4.07
N VAL A 336 15.13 2.77 3.81
CA VAL A 336 13.78 2.64 4.39
C VAL A 336 13.12 1.35 3.90
N MET A 337 13.23 1.00 2.62
CA MET A 337 12.75 -0.27 2.09
C MET A 337 13.33 -1.47 2.87
N LEU A 338 14.65 -1.50 3.03
CA LEU A 338 15.34 -2.61 3.73
C LEU A 338 14.97 -2.67 5.23
N ILE A 339 14.91 -1.52 5.91
CA ILE A 339 14.55 -1.45 7.33
C ILE A 339 13.08 -1.84 7.55
N THR A 340 12.17 -1.40 6.68
CA THR A 340 10.77 -1.81 6.76
C THR A 340 10.61 -3.31 6.52
N THR A 341 11.38 -3.91 5.60
CA THR A 341 11.47 -5.38 5.48
C THR A 341 11.96 -6.02 6.79
N VAL A 342 13.03 -5.51 7.40
CA VAL A 342 13.55 -6.02 8.70
C VAL A 342 12.47 -6.03 9.78
N VAL A 343 11.65 -4.98 9.85
CA VAL A 343 10.57 -4.84 10.84
C VAL A 343 9.36 -5.73 10.50
N LEU A 344 9.10 -5.98 9.22
CA LEU A 344 8.02 -6.87 8.78
C LEU A 344 8.31 -8.35 9.04
N LEU A 345 9.57 -8.78 8.96
CA LEU A 345 9.93 -10.20 9.09
C LEU A 345 9.41 -10.86 10.40
N PRO A 346 9.58 -10.28 11.60
CA PRO A 346 9.03 -10.85 12.84
C PRO A 346 7.50 -10.85 12.92
N ALA A 347 6.82 -10.07 12.07
CA ALA A 347 5.37 -10.04 12.02
C ALA A 347 4.78 -11.23 11.25
N LEU A 348 5.59 -12.02 10.53
CA LEU A 348 5.17 -13.16 9.72
C LEU A 348 5.02 -14.44 10.55
N GLU A 349 4.08 -15.31 10.18
CA GLU A 349 3.77 -16.55 10.91
C GLU A 349 4.92 -17.55 10.94
N ASP A 350 5.68 -17.64 9.86
CA ASP A 350 6.76 -18.59 9.69
C ASP A 350 8.08 -18.19 10.38
N TYR A 351 8.16 -16.98 10.94
CA TYR A 351 9.40 -16.47 11.53
C TYR A 351 9.92 -17.35 12.68
N ASP A 352 9.04 -17.89 13.52
CA ASP A 352 9.43 -18.75 14.65
C ASP A 352 9.89 -20.15 14.21
N ARG A 353 9.59 -20.57 12.98
CA ARG A 353 10.02 -21.86 12.43
C ARG A 353 11.53 -21.86 12.10
N HIS A 354 12.09 -20.70 11.73
CA HIS A 354 13.47 -20.56 11.27
C HIS A 354 14.19 -19.32 11.83
N PRO A 355 14.26 -19.13 13.16
CA PRO A 355 14.70 -17.87 13.78
C PRO A 355 16.15 -17.49 13.43
N SER A 356 17.06 -18.46 13.33
CA SER A 356 18.48 -18.22 12.99
C SER A 356 18.66 -17.72 11.56
N LEU A 357 17.84 -18.24 10.64
CA LEU A 357 17.81 -17.81 9.24
C LEU A 357 17.33 -16.37 9.15
N TYR A 358 16.17 -16.05 9.76
CA TYR A 358 15.61 -14.70 9.74
C TYR A 358 16.52 -13.67 10.40
N THR A 359 17.11 -13.99 11.57
CA THR A 359 18.01 -13.07 12.27
C THR A 359 19.25 -12.76 11.42
N SER A 360 19.79 -13.74 10.70
CA SER A 360 20.94 -13.54 9.81
C SER A 360 20.58 -12.62 8.64
N VAL A 361 19.40 -12.83 8.06
CA VAL A 361 18.88 -12.03 6.94
C VAL A 361 18.61 -10.61 7.39
N GLN A 362 18.00 -10.41 8.57
CA GLN A 362 17.80 -9.09 9.15
C GLN A 362 19.13 -8.35 9.36
N ALA A 363 20.16 -9.01 9.88
CA ALA A 363 21.48 -8.40 10.04
C ALA A 363 22.08 -7.95 8.70
N ALA A 364 21.94 -8.78 7.64
CA ALA A 364 22.39 -8.42 6.30
C ALA A 364 21.60 -7.21 5.73
N LEU A 365 20.28 -7.19 5.90
CA LEU A 365 19.42 -6.08 5.46
C LEU A 365 19.75 -4.77 6.20
N VAL A 366 19.96 -4.82 7.52
CA VAL A 366 20.37 -3.65 8.32
C VAL A 366 21.73 -3.13 7.86
N THR A 367 22.69 -4.03 7.62
CA THR A 367 24.01 -3.66 7.12
C THR A 367 23.94 -2.99 5.76
N ALA A 368 23.13 -3.53 4.85
CA ALA A 368 22.89 -2.95 3.53
C ALA A 368 22.16 -1.60 3.59
N ALA A 369 21.22 -1.42 4.54
CA ALA A 369 20.55 -0.15 4.76
C ALA A 369 21.54 0.94 5.21
N VAL A 370 22.44 0.62 6.13
CA VAL A 370 23.52 1.55 6.55
C VAL A 370 24.45 1.86 5.39
N ALA A 371 24.82 0.86 4.58
CA ALA A 371 25.62 1.06 3.38
C ALA A 371 24.92 1.98 2.36
N ALA A 372 23.61 1.82 2.15
CA ALA A 372 22.83 2.68 1.24
C ALA A 372 22.82 4.15 1.69
N LEU A 373 22.71 4.41 3.00
CA LEU A 373 22.85 5.77 3.55
C LEU A 373 24.27 6.31 3.37
N ALA A 374 25.29 5.48 3.56
CA ALA A 374 26.68 5.87 3.30
C ALA A 374 26.92 6.23 1.83
N LEU A 375 26.30 5.52 0.89
CA LEU A 375 26.34 5.87 -0.54
C LEU A 375 25.65 7.21 -0.82
N GLY A 376 24.51 7.47 -0.18
CA GLY A 376 23.82 8.76 -0.23
C GLY A 376 24.69 9.92 0.26
N TRP A 377 25.53 9.67 1.27
CA TRP A 377 26.52 10.65 1.76
C TRP A 377 27.72 10.85 0.83
N VAL A 378 28.28 9.75 0.29
CA VAL A 378 29.46 9.78 -0.59
C VAL A 378 29.17 10.46 -1.93
N ARG A 379 27.93 10.37 -2.41
CA ARG A 379 27.45 10.99 -3.66
C ARG A 379 28.31 10.63 -4.88
N PRO A 380 28.50 9.33 -5.19
CA PRO A 380 29.19 8.92 -6.42
C PRO A 380 28.46 9.45 -7.66
N ALA A 381 29.08 9.32 -8.83
CA ALA A 381 28.43 9.62 -10.12
C ALA A 381 27.08 8.86 -10.22
N PRO A 382 26.03 9.42 -10.85
CA PRO A 382 24.68 8.84 -10.80
C PRO A 382 24.55 7.40 -11.27
N TRP A 383 25.20 7.05 -12.39
CA TRP A 383 25.23 5.66 -12.86
C TRP A 383 25.89 4.72 -11.84
N LEU A 384 26.94 5.18 -11.15
CA LEU A 384 27.65 4.41 -10.15
C LEU A 384 26.81 4.29 -8.87
N LEU A 385 26.09 5.35 -8.47
CA LEU A 385 25.13 5.28 -7.37
C LEU A 385 24.05 4.22 -7.65
N ALA A 386 23.44 4.27 -8.85
CA ALA A 386 22.44 3.30 -9.27
C ALA A 386 22.99 1.86 -9.22
N LEU A 387 24.20 1.65 -9.77
CA LEU A 387 24.86 0.35 -9.77
C LEU A 387 25.15 -0.14 -8.35
N MET A 388 25.69 0.71 -7.47
CA MET A 388 26.03 0.31 -6.10
C MET A 388 24.77 -0.01 -5.28
N LEU A 389 23.70 0.76 -5.43
CA LEU A 389 22.41 0.47 -4.77
C LEU A 389 21.79 -0.83 -5.30
N LEU A 390 21.85 -1.07 -6.61
CA LEU A 390 21.43 -2.33 -7.22
C LEU A 390 22.22 -3.52 -6.66
N LEU A 391 23.56 -3.41 -6.60
CA LEU A 391 24.42 -4.46 -6.07
C LEU A 391 24.13 -4.75 -4.59
N LEU A 392 23.83 -3.72 -3.78
CA LEU A 392 23.40 -3.91 -2.40
C LEU A 392 22.09 -4.70 -2.30
N LEU A 393 21.05 -4.29 -3.05
CA LEU A 393 19.75 -4.98 -3.07
C LEU A 393 19.86 -6.41 -3.59
N PHE A 394 20.70 -6.63 -4.59
CA PHE A 394 20.95 -7.96 -5.13
C PHE A 394 21.73 -8.82 -4.13
N ALA A 395 22.75 -8.27 -3.46
CA ALA A 395 23.51 -8.99 -2.45
C ALA A 395 22.65 -9.42 -1.26
N THR A 396 21.72 -8.58 -0.78
CA THR A 396 20.80 -8.96 0.30
C THR A 396 19.87 -10.08 -0.13
N TRP A 397 19.32 -10.00 -1.34
CA TRP A 397 18.46 -11.04 -1.88
C TRP A 397 19.22 -12.35 -2.10
N VAL A 398 20.41 -12.33 -2.73
CA VAL A 398 21.23 -13.53 -2.93
C VAL A 398 21.61 -14.15 -1.60
N PHE A 399 22.00 -13.34 -0.62
CA PHE A 399 22.31 -13.83 0.72
C PHE A 399 21.10 -14.55 1.34
N ALA A 400 19.92 -13.94 1.28
CA ALA A 400 18.69 -14.59 1.72
C ALA A 400 18.46 -15.90 0.94
N PHE A 401 18.42 -15.85 -0.39
CA PHE A 401 18.22 -17.02 -1.24
C PHE A 401 19.15 -18.19 -0.89
N VAL A 402 20.44 -17.93 -0.72
CA VAL A 402 21.43 -18.95 -0.31
C VAL A 402 21.16 -19.48 1.10
N ARG A 403 20.75 -18.62 2.05
CA ARG A 403 20.41 -19.05 3.42
C ARG A 403 19.16 -19.94 3.45
N TRP A 404 18.14 -19.64 2.66
CA TRP A 404 16.96 -20.50 2.50
C TRP A 404 17.33 -21.84 1.88
N LEU A 405 18.08 -21.83 0.77
CA LEU A 405 18.54 -23.07 0.12
C LEU A 405 19.40 -23.94 1.04
N SER A 406 20.30 -23.33 1.80
CA SER A 406 21.14 -24.03 2.78
C SER A 406 20.32 -24.64 3.93
N GLY A 407 19.13 -24.10 4.18
CA GLY A 407 18.15 -24.64 5.12
C GLY A 407 17.22 -25.71 4.52
N GLY A 408 17.40 -26.08 3.24
CA GLY A 408 16.55 -27.05 2.55
C GLY A 408 15.17 -26.53 2.16
N LEU A 409 15.01 -25.20 2.06
CA LEU A 409 13.75 -24.54 1.73
C LEU A 409 13.90 -23.72 0.46
N LEU A 410 12.85 -23.63 -0.35
CA LEU A 410 12.78 -22.59 -1.36
C LEU A 410 12.29 -21.29 -0.72
N ILE A 411 12.92 -20.16 -1.07
CA ILE A 411 12.56 -18.84 -0.53
C ILE A 411 11.11 -18.45 -0.85
N ASN A 412 10.55 -19.02 -1.93
CA ASN A 412 9.23 -18.74 -2.47
C ASN A 412 8.18 -19.84 -2.19
N GLU A 413 8.55 -20.93 -1.51
CA GLU A 413 7.61 -21.97 -1.11
C GLU A 413 6.72 -21.45 0.02
N ARG A 414 5.40 -21.52 -0.19
CA ARG A 414 4.46 -21.41 0.91
C ARG A 414 4.71 -22.62 1.80
N THR A 415 5.04 -22.40 3.07
CA THR A 415 5.02 -23.49 4.04
C THR A 415 3.56 -23.86 4.27
N ASN A 416 3.00 -24.69 3.39
CA ASN A 416 1.68 -25.28 3.59
C ASN A 416 1.70 -25.98 4.95
N SER A 417 0.93 -25.46 5.90
CA SER A 417 0.55 -26.16 7.12
C SER A 417 -0.95 -26.31 7.15
#